data_AF-A0A7C4E0I0-F1
#
_entry.id   AF-A0A7C4E0I0-F1
#
_cell.length_a   1.000
_cell.length_b   1.000
_cell.length_c   1.000
_cell.angle_alpha   90.00
_cell.angle_beta   90.00
_cell.angle_gamma   90.00
#
_symmetry.space_group_name_H-M   'P 1'
#
loop_
_entity.id
_entity.type
_entity.pdbx_description
1 polymer ?
#
loop_
_entity_poly.entity_id
_entity_poly.type
_entity_poly.pdbx_seq_one_letter_code
_entity_poly.pdbx_strand_id
1 'polypeptide(L)'
;MPSLSSGLAHTHPQIRPHNNHLLKSSHYPERFQAVDKRMNKPIVALLTDFGDVDTYVAEVKATILKETRDAVLVDITHQVYPQNILQGAFLLALAAKTFPSNTIFVAVIDPGVGSERAALIIETMSGKTFIGPDNG
;
A
#
# COMPACT_ATOMS: atom_id res chain seq x y z
N MET A 1 -22.96 19.29 73.56
CA MET A 1 -24.43 19.48 73.48
C MET A 1 -24.72 20.54 72.43
N PRO A 2 -25.78 20.44 71.59
CA PRO A 2 -26.15 19.37 70.65
C PRO A 2 -26.34 19.85 69.18
N SER A 3 -26.42 18.86 68.25
CA SER A 3 -27.28 18.77 67.03
C SER A 3 -27.12 19.74 65.83
N LEU A 4 -27.30 19.39 64.54
CA LEU A 4 -27.97 18.25 63.86
C LEU A 4 -27.62 18.17 62.34
N SER A 5 -27.66 16.94 61.77
CA SER A 5 -28.04 16.50 60.39
C SER A 5 -27.31 17.07 59.15
N SER A 6 -27.09 16.39 58.02
CA SER A 6 -27.40 15.07 57.39
C SER A 6 -26.67 15.13 56.03
N GLY A 7 -25.93 14.15 55.51
CA GLY A 7 -26.42 12.87 54.98
C GLY A 7 -25.83 12.63 53.56
N LEU A 8 -25.65 11.34 53.23
CA LEU A 8 -25.54 10.73 51.88
C LEU A 8 -24.17 10.67 51.18
N ALA A 9 -23.54 9.50 51.37
CA ALA A 9 -22.99 8.55 50.39
C ALA A 9 -22.29 9.06 49.11
N HIS A 10 -21.07 8.58 48.84
CA HIS A 10 -20.79 7.77 47.66
C HIS A 10 -19.39 7.11 47.74
N THR A 11 -19.34 5.90 47.20
CA THR A 11 -18.30 4.86 47.28
C THR A 11 -17.06 5.13 46.41
N HIS A 12 -15.89 4.74 46.91
CA HIS A 12 -14.60 4.66 46.21
C HIS A 12 -14.64 3.87 44.90
N PRO A 13 -13.73 4.20 43.95
CA PRO A 13 -13.10 3.18 43.11
C PRO A 13 -11.61 3.07 43.44
N GLN A 14 -11.20 1.86 43.86
CA GLN A 14 -9.82 1.40 43.85
C GLN A 14 -9.55 0.60 42.58
N ILE A 15 -8.33 0.74 42.10
CA ILE A 15 -7.76 0.37 40.80
C ILE A 15 -7.73 -1.15 40.57
N ARG A 16 -7.86 -1.60 39.30
CA ARG A 16 -7.22 -2.83 38.83
C ARG A 16 -6.56 -2.65 37.44
N PRO A 17 -5.42 -3.35 37.20
CA PRO A 17 -4.48 -3.03 36.12
C PRO A 17 -4.74 -3.78 34.80
N HIS A 18 -4.02 -3.28 33.78
CA HIS A 18 -3.78 -3.80 32.43
C HIS A 18 -4.17 -5.26 32.13
N ASN A 19 -4.86 -5.46 31.01
CA ASN A 19 -4.30 -6.33 29.98
C ASN A 19 -4.78 -6.02 28.56
N ASN A 20 -3.80 -5.98 27.68
CA ASN A 20 -3.88 -5.80 26.24
C ASN A 20 -4.61 -7.02 25.64
N HIS A 21 -5.86 -6.87 25.23
CA HIS A 21 -6.57 -7.90 24.49
C HIS A 21 -7.46 -7.25 23.44
N LEU A 22 -7.08 -7.46 22.18
CA LEU A 22 -7.90 -7.35 20.98
C LEU A 22 -8.92 -6.20 21.03
N LEU A 23 -8.55 -5.04 20.48
CA LEU A 23 -9.54 -4.10 19.96
C LEU A 23 -10.29 -4.82 18.84
N LYS A 24 -11.39 -5.46 19.24
CA LYS A 24 -12.24 -6.27 18.39
C LYS A 24 -12.74 -5.39 17.25
N SER A 25 -12.49 -5.86 16.04
CA SER A 25 -13.09 -5.45 14.76
C SER A 25 -14.63 -5.41 14.75
N SER A 26 -15.30 -5.66 15.86
CA SER A 26 -16.74 -5.86 15.98
C SER A 26 -17.53 -4.61 16.40
N HIS A 27 -16.91 -3.42 16.45
CA HIS A 27 -17.60 -2.18 16.84
C HIS A 27 -17.66 -1.08 15.76
N TYR A 28 -17.16 -1.37 14.56
CA TYR A 28 -17.43 -0.51 13.40
C TYR A 28 -18.76 -0.92 12.75
N PRO A 29 -19.67 0.03 12.43
CA PRO A 29 -20.89 -0.27 11.69
C PRO A 29 -20.57 -1.01 10.38
N GLU A 30 -21.42 -1.96 9.93
CA GLU A 30 -21.17 -2.76 8.71
C GLU A 30 -20.83 -1.90 7.47
N ARG A 31 -21.42 -0.70 7.35
CA ARG A 31 -21.10 0.28 6.30
C ARG A 31 -19.64 0.77 6.27
N PHE A 32 -18.89 0.59 7.35
CA PHE A 32 -17.45 0.85 7.43
C PHE A 32 -16.61 -0.44 7.30
N GLN A 33 -17.19 -1.62 7.53
CA GLN A 33 -16.55 -2.91 7.28
C GLN A 33 -16.63 -3.32 5.79
N ALA A 34 -17.60 -2.75 5.07
CA ALA A 34 -17.86 -2.94 3.65
C ALA A 34 -17.64 -1.65 2.84
N VAL A 35 -16.57 -0.90 3.11
CA VAL A 35 -15.98 -0.11 2.02
C VAL A 35 -15.46 -1.15 1.03
N ASP A 36 -16.31 -1.41 0.05
CA ASP A 36 -16.34 -2.61 -0.75
C ASP A 36 -14.95 -2.94 -1.32
N LYS A 37 -14.44 -4.13 -0.98
CA LYS A 37 -13.23 -4.71 -1.58
C LYS A 37 -13.34 -4.79 -3.13
N ARG A 38 -14.56 -4.64 -3.67
CA ARG A 38 -14.91 -4.62 -5.09
C ARG A 38 -15.02 -3.21 -5.73
N MET A 39 -14.87 -2.13 -4.97
CA MET A 39 -15.07 -0.76 -5.50
C MET A 39 -13.80 0.07 -5.65
N ASN A 40 -12.65 -0.44 -5.20
CA ASN A 40 -11.37 0.24 -5.39
C ASN A 40 -10.57 -0.49 -6.47
N LYS A 41 -10.81 -0.14 -7.73
CA LYS A 41 -10.00 -0.59 -8.87
C LYS A 41 -8.53 -0.28 -8.56
N PRO A 42 -7.63 -1.28 -8.48
CA PRO A 42 -6.25 -0.99 -8.13
C PRO A 42 -5.61 -0.18 -9.25
N ILE A 43 -4.90 0.88 -8.88
CA ILE A 43 -4.03 1.60 -9.81
C ILE A 43 -2.69 0.87 -9.81
N VAL A 44 -2.28 0.39 -10.98
CA VAL A 44 -0.96 -0.20 -11.19
C VAL A 44 -0.15 0.77 -12.06
N ALA A 45 0.82 1.42 -11.44
CA ALA A 45 1.72 2.37 -12.08
C ALA A 45 3.00 1.67 -12.52
N LEU A 46 3.37 1.79 -13.80
CA LEU A 46 4.49 1.07 -14.41
C LEU A 46 5.68 1.99 -14.70
N LEU A 47 6.89 1.59 -14.30
CA LEU A 47 8.13 2.24 -14.67
C LEU A 47 9.16 1.20 -15.10
N THR A 48 9.70 1.30 -16.32
CA THR A 48 10.68 0.33 -16.83
C THR A 48 11.74 0.97 -17.75
N ASP A 49 12.76 0.20 -18.10
CA ASP A 49 13.77 0.52 -19.12
C ASP A 49 13.58 -0.26 -20.44
N PHE A 50 12.37 -0.81 -20.66
CA PHE A 50 12.08 -1.68 -21.81
C PHE A 50 11.94 -0.91 -23.14
N GLY A 51 11.73 0.40 -23.08
CA GLY A 51 11.26 1.18 -24.23
C GLY A 51 9.79 0.91 -24.56
N ASP A 52 9.32 1.52 -25.64
CA ASP A 52 7.95 1.45 -26.15
C ASP A 52 7.89 1.02 -27.63
N VAL A 53 9.01 0.53 -28.15
CA VAL A 53 9.15 0.13 -29.56
C VAL A 53 8.61 -1.27 -29.81
N ASP A 54 8.79 -2.19 -28.86
CA ASP A 54 8.37 -3.59 -28.99
C ASP A 54 7.13 -3.92 -28.14
N THR A 55 6.76 -5.20 -28.11
CA THR A 55 5.52 -5.68 -27.47
C THR A 55 5.63 -5.85 -25.96
N TYR A 56 6.81 -5.72 -25.37
CA TYR A 56 7.05 -6.27 -24.04
C TYR A 56 6.24 -5.56 -22.95
N VAL A 57 6.11 -4.23 -23.03
CA VAL A 57 5.22 -3.45 -22.16
C VAL A 57 3.76 -3.89 -22.30
N ALA A 58 3.30 -4.17 -23.52
CA ALA A 58 1.94 -4.63 -23.76
C ALA A 58 1.69 -6.01 -23.14
N GLU A 59 2.67 -6.91 -23.19
CA GLU A 59 2.61 -8.24 -22.59
C GLU A 59 2.54 -8.19 -21.05
N VAL A 60 3.31 -7.30 -20.42
CA VAL A 60 3.23 -7.03 -18.97
C VAL A 60 1.83 -6.55 -18.59
N LYS A 61 1.31 -5.56 -19.31
CA LYS A 61 -0.05 -5.04 -19.08
C LYS A 61 -1.12 -6.10 -19.27
N ALA A 62 -1.02 -6.90 -20.34
CA ALA A 62 -1.94 -7.99 -20.61
C ALA A 62 -1.92 -9.04 -19.49
N THR A 63 -0.74 -9.34 -18.92
CA THR A 63 -0.60 -10.27 -17.80
C THR A 63 -1.27 -9.72 -16.54
N ILE A 64 -1.08 -8.44 -16.23
CA ILE A 64 -1.79 -7.79 -15.10
C ILE A 64 -3.31 -7.87 -15.31
N LEU A 65 -3.80 -7.57 -16.50
CA LEU A 65 -5.24 -7.59 -16.82
C LEU A 65 -5.85 -9.01 -16.89
N LYS A 66 -5.03 -10.05 -17.07
CA LYS A 66 -5.50 -11.44 -16.94
C LYS A 66 -5.89 -11.73 -15.50
N GLU A 67 -5.07 -11.30 -14.54
CA GLU A 67 -5.29 -11.53 -13.10
C GLU A 67 -6.31 -10.56 -12.51
N THR A 68 -6.24 -9.27 -12.87
CA THR A 68 -7.12 -8.21 -12.35
C THR A 68 -7.67 -7.36 -13.48
N ARG A 69 -8.85 -7.76 -13.99
CA ARG A 69 -9.42 -7.20 -15.22
C ARG A 69 -9.81 -5.73 -15.14
N ASP A 70 -10.11 -5.24 -13.94
CA ASP A 70 -10.57 -3.89 -13.67
C ASP A 70 -9.45 -2.95 -13.17
N ALA A 71 -8.20 -3.40 -13.18
CA ALA A 71 -7.05 -2.58 -12.83
C ALA A 71 -6.93 -1.35 -13.75
N VAL A 72 -6.61 -0.21 -13.16
CA VAL A 72 -6.27 1.01 -13.89
C VAL A 72 -4.76 1.02 -14.09
N LEU A 73 -4.32 0.84 -15.32
CA LEU A 73 -2.90 0.85 -15.67
C LEU A 73 -2.46 2.27 -16.02
N VAL A 74 -1.37 2.72 -15.41
CA VAL A 74 -0.77 4.04 -15.67
C VAL A 74 0.72 3.86 -15.94
N ASP A 75 1.19 4.30 -17.09
CA ASP A 75 2.63 4.32 -17.34
C ASP A 75 3.22 5.59 -16.74
N ILE A 76 4.22 5.44 -15.88
CA ILE A 76 5.08 6.55 -15.47
C ILE A 76 6.04 6.86 -16.61
N THR A 77 6.81 5.85 -17.02
CA THR A 77 7.68 5.89 -18.22
C THR A 77 8.26 4.50 -18.48
N HIS A 78 8.52 4.19 -19.75
CA HIS A 78 9.30 3.01 -20.16
C HIS A 78 10.66 3.40 -20.77
N GLN A 79 11.02 4.69 -20.67
CA GLN A 79 12.19 5.29 -21.31
C GLN A 79 13.33 5.55 -20.31
N VAL A 80 13.37 4.80 -19.21
CA VAL A 80 14.57 4.82 -18.36
C VAL A 80 15.73 4.30 -19.19
N TYR A 81 16.91 4.92 -19.07
CA TYR A 81 18.09 4.41 -19.77
C TYR A 81 18.32 2.95 -19.37
N PRO A 82 18.66 2.06 -20.33
CA PRO A 82 18.87 0.66 -20.04
C PRO A 82 19.77 0.46 -18.82
N GLN A 83 19.30 -0.34 -17.86
CA GLN A 83 20.02 -0.72 -16.65
C GLN A 83 20.34 0.43 -15.67
N ASN A 84 19.79 1.63 -15.88
CA ASN A 84 20.05 2.79 -15.03
C ASN A 84 19.11 2.83 -13.81
N ILE A 85 19.43 2.00 -12.81
CA ILE A 85 18.66 1.84 -11.58
C ILE A 85 18.46 3.17 -10.85
N LEU A 86 19.50 4.01 -10.77
CA LEU A 86 19.45 5.29 -10.06
C LEU A 86 18.47 6.28 -10.72
N GLN A 87 18.47 6.37 -12.05
CA GLN A 87 17.50 7.19 -12.78
C GLN A 87 16.07 6.70 -12.51
N GLY A 88 15.86 5.38 -12.53
CA GLY A 88 14.58 4.76 -12.20
C GLY A 88 14.08 5.10 -10.81
N ALA A 89 14.92 4.87 -9.80
CA ALA A 89 14.61 5.17 -8.40
C ALA A 89 14.25 6.64 -8.21
N PHE A 90 15.00 7.56 -8.84
CA PHE A 90 14.73 8.99 -8.80
C PHE A 90 13.36 9.34 -9.41
N LEU A 91 13.07 8.84 -10.61
CA LEU A 91 11.80 9.09 -11.30
C LEU A 91 10.61 8.49 -10.55
N LEU A 92 10.77 7.28 -10.02
CA LEU A 92 9.76 6.60 -9.20
C LEU A 92 9.45 7.42 -7.93
N ALA A 93 10.48 7.87 -7.22
CA ALA A 93 10.33 8.67 -6.00
C ALA A 93 9.64 10.02 -6.26
N LEU A 94 9.84 10.62 -7.43
CA LEU A 94 9.11 11.83 -7.84
C LEU A 94 7.65 11.53 -8.19
N ALA A 95 7.42 10.56 -9.08
CA ALA A 95 6.10 10.21 -9.54
C ALA A 95 5.20 9.76 -8.39
N ALA A 96 5.69 8.89 -7.50
CA ALA A 96 4.90 8.31 -6.41
C ALA A 96 4.29 9.34 -5.45
N LYS A 97 4.78 10.59 -5.41
CA LYS A 97 4.23 11.67 -4.56
C LYS A 97 2.83 12.09 -4.97
N THR A 98 2.49 12.07 -6.26
CA THR A 98 1.21 12.55 -6.79
C THR A 98 0.13 11.48 -6.85
N PHE A 99 0.53 10.21 -6.86
CA PHE A 99 -0.42 9.10 -6.86
C PHE A 99 -1.12 8.94 -5.49
N PRO A 100 -2.39 8.49 -5.50
CA PRO A 100 -3.14 8.26 -4.27
C PRO A 100 -2.54 7.11 -3.45
N SER A 101 -2.97 7.02 -2.19
CA SER A 101 -2.81 5.79 -1.41
C SER A 101 -3.44 4.60 -2.15
N ASN A 102 -3.02 3.38 -1.82
CA ASN A 102 -3.42 2.13 -2.46
C ASN A 102 -2.95 1.96 -3.93
N THR A 103 -2.02 2.80 -4.39
CA THR A 103 -1.34 2.60 -5.68
C THR A 103 -0.27 1.53 -5.55
N ILE A 104 -0.24 0.61 -6.52
CA ILE A 104 0.82 -0.39 -6.70
C ILE A 104 1.79 0.14 -7.76
N PHE A 105 3.05 0.34 -7.41
CA PHE A 105 4.10 0.71 -8.33
C PHE A 105 4.89 -0.52 -8.71
N VAL A 106 4.93 -0.83 -10.01
CA VAL A 106 5.79 -1.87 -10.57
C VAL A 106 6.94 -1.17 -11.27
N ALA A 107 8.13 -1.26 -10.69
CA ALA A 107 9.34 -0.64 -11.21
C ALA A 107 10.35 -1.73 -11.56
N VAL A 108 10.61 -1.92 -12.86
CA VAL A 108 11.50 -2.97 -13.35
C VAL A 108 12.59 -2.36 -14.21
N ILE A 109 13.78 -2.25 -13.63
CA ILE A 109 15.03 -1.93 -14.31
C ILE A 109 16.00 -3.00 -13.83
N ASP A 110 16.16 -4.05 -14.63
CA ASP A 110 16.91 -5.22 -14.18
C ASP A 110 17.92 -5.69 -15.24
N PRO A 111 19.22 -5.40 -15.03
CA PRO A 111 20.30 -5.98 -15.82
C PRO A 111 20.34 -7.52 -15.77
N GLY A 112 19.74 -8.13 -14.73
CA GLY A 112 19.74 -9.56 -14.46
C GLY A 112 18.41 -10.26 -14.73
N VAL A 113 17.54 -9.69 -15.57
CA VAL A 113 16.24 -10.29 -15.89
C VAL A 113 16.40 -11.75 -16.35
N GLY A 114 15.55 -12.64 -15.83
CA GLY A 114 15.61 -14.09 -16.12
C GLY A 114 16.60 -14.90 -15.28
N SER A 115 17.25 -14.28 -14.29
CA SER A 115 18.05 -14.97 -13.26
C SER A 115 17.20 -15.36 -12.04
N GLU A 116 17.81 -15.98 -11.03
CA GLU A 116 17.14 -16.38 -9.77
C GLU A 116 16.80 -15.19 -8.85
N ARG A 117 16.98 -13.94 -9.29
CA ARG A 117 16.74 -12.76 -8.45
C ARG A 117 15.27 -12.66 -8.06
N ALA A 118 15.01 -12.66 -6.76
CA ALA A 118 13.68 -12.50 -6.21
C ALA A 118 13.15 -11.08 -6.45
N ALA A 119 11.87 -10.98 -6.76
CA ALA A 119 11.15 -9.71 -6.69
C ALA A 119 10.91 -9.33 -5.21
N LEU A 120 11.08 -8.05 -4.89
CA LEU A 120 10.70 -7.46 -3.62
C LEU A 120 9.30 -6.86 -3.70
N ILE A 121 8.60 -6.90 -2.57
CA ILE A 121 7.34 -6.17 -2.35
C ILE A 121 7.50 -5.37 -1.06
N ILE A 122 7.26 -4.06 -1.14
CA ILE A 122 7.36 -3.13 -0.01
C ILE A 122 6.02 -2.41 0.13
N GLU A 123 5.41 -2.49 1.30
CA GLU A 123 4.23 -1.69 1.66
C GLU A 123 4.65 -0.54 2.59
N THR A 124 4.26 0.67 2.23
CA THR A 124 4.54 1.86 3.03
C THR A 124 3.41 2.15 4.01
N MET A 125 3.72 2.85 5.11
CA MET A 125 2.69 3.34 6.05
C MET A 125 1.63 4.25 5.39
N SER A 126 1.93 4.82 4.22
CA SER A 126 0.99 5.63 3.43
C SER A 126 0.00 4.79 2.59
N GLY A 127 0.08 3.46 2.68
CA GLY A 127 -0.76 2.52 1.93
C GLY A 127 -0.34 2.34 0.47
N LYS A 128 0.87 2.76 0.07
CA LYS A 128 1.43 2.52 -1.27
C LYS A 128 2.29 1.26 -1.27
N THR A 129 2.20 0.48 -2.34
CA THR A 129 2.96 -0.76 -2.52
C THR A 129 3.96 -0.60 -3.67
N PHE A 130 5.20 -1.05 -3.49
CA PHE A 130 6.25 -1.02 -4.50
C PHE A 130 6.71 -2.45 -4.79
N ILE A 131 6.85 -2.78 -6.07
CA ILE A 131 7.22 -4.10 -6.57
C ILE A 131 8.36 -3.91 -7.57
N GLY A 132 9.46 -4.64 -7.40
CA GLY A 132 10.62 -4.54 -8.28
C GLY A 132 11.77 -5.47 -7.88
N PRO A 133 12.87 -5.51 -8.66
CA PRO A 133 14.07 -6.27 -8.32
C PRO A 133 14.77 -5.70 -7.07
N ASP A 134 15.40 -6.56 -6.27
CA ASP A 134 16.29 -6.13 -5.17
C ASP A 134 17.64 -5.65 -5.71
N ASN A 135 17.70 -4.42 -6.22
CA ASN A 135 18.92 -3.87 -6.81
C ASN A 135 19.18 -2.38 -6.56
N GLY A 136 18.37 -1.71 -5.73
CA GLY A 136 18.48 -0.28 -5.41
C GLY A 136 17.16 0.29 -4.90
#